data_AF-A0A1G9DCF9-F1
#
_entry.id   AF-A0A1G9DCF9-F1
#
_cell.length_a   1.000
_cell.length_b   1.000
_cell.length_c   1.000
_cell.angle_alpha   90.00
_cell.angle_beta   90.00
_cell.angle_gamma   90.00
#
_symmetry.space_group_name_H-M   'P 1'
#
loop_
_entity.id
_entity.type
_entity.pdbx_description
1 polymer ?
#
loop_
_entity_poly.entity_id
_entity_poly.type
_entity_poly.pdbx_seq_one_letter_code
_entity_poly.pdbx_strand_id
1 'polypeptide(L)'
;MAIGFRPTDDDERIIQGFKREGESTSDVLRRGLRSLERLAWEEEARADMARLALEDLSGEPDEWEYDEHGDVRVVGTDIVVPARKDRER
;
A
#
# COMPACT_ATOMS: atom_id res chain seq x y z
N MET A 1 -17.88 15.96 12.75
CA MET A 1 -18.89 16.18 11.69
C MET A 1 -19.46 14.81 11.35
N ALA A 2 -20.79 14.63 11.36
CA ALA A 2 -21.42 13.33 11.08
C ALA A 2 -22.11 13.38 9.72
N ILE A 3 -21.85 12.40 8.87
CA ILE A 3 -22.52 12.23 7.57
C ILE A 3 -23.61 11.18 7.75
N GLY A 4 -24.85 11.51 7.38
CA GLY A 4 -25.96 10.57 7.40
C GLY A 4 -25.89 9.61 6.22
N PHE A 5 -25.88 8.31 6.49
CA PHE A 5 -25.95 7.26 5.48
C PHE A 5 -27.34 6.62 5.54
N ARG A 6 -28.02 6.54 4.39
CA ARG A 6 -29.31 5.86 4.26
C ARG A 6 -29.11 4.60 3.40
N PRO A 7 -28.84 3.44 4.03
CA PRO A 7 -28.64 2.21 3.29
C PRO A 7 -29.92 1.78 2.56
N THR A 8 -29.75 1.19 1.40
CA THR A 8 -30.75 0.31 0.78
C THR A 8 -30.70 -1.07 1.42
N ASP A 9 -31.72 -1.91 1.15
CA ASP A 9 -31.73 -3.31 1.63
C ASP A 9 -30.49 -4.10 1.18
N ASP A 10 -29.95 -3.79 0.00
CA ASP A 10 -28.74 -4.44 -0.52
C ASP A 10 -27.48 -3.95 0.22
N ASP A 11 -27.39 -2.65 0.50
CA ASP A 11 -26.31 -2.09 1.33
C ASP A 11 -26.30 -2.71 2.72
N GLU A 12 -27.48 -2.91 3.33
CA GLU A 12 -27.58 -3.58 4.62
C GLU A 12 -27.07 -5.02 4.54
N ARG A 13 -27.47 -5.77 3.50
CA ARG A 13 -26.98 -7.14 3.29
C ARG A 13 -25.45 -7.18 3.14
N ILE A 14 -24.87 -6.27 2.36
CA ILE A 14 -23.43 -6.17 2.17
C ILE A 14 -22.75 -5.84 3.51
N ILE A 15 -23.24 -4.83 4.23
CA ILE A 15 -22.69 -4.41 5.52
C ILE A 15 -22.70 -5.58 6.51
N GLN A 16 -23.83 -6.28 6.66
CA GLN A 16 -23.92 -7.41 7.59
C GLN A 16 -23.04 -8.59 7.16
N GLY A 17 -22.95 -8.86 5.86
CA GLY A 17 -22.10 -9.94 5.34
C GLY A 17 -20.60 -9.71 5.58
N PHE A 18 -20.16 -8.46 5.64
CA PHE A 18 -18.76 -8.10 5.90
C PHE A 18 -18.47 -7.72 7.35
N LYS A 19 -19.49 -7.63 8.20
CA LYS A 19 -19.34 -7.24 9.60
C LYS A 19 -18.67 -8.34 10.40
N ARG A 20 -17.59 -8.01 11.10
CA ARG A 20 -16.91 -8.93 12.01
C ARG A 20 -17.46 -8.80 13.42
N GLU A 21 -17.19 -9.80 14.26
CA GLU A 21 -17.56 -9.77 15.67
C GLU A 21 -16.96 -8.52 16.35
N GLY A 22 -17.80 -7.77 17.07
CA GLY A 22 -17.40 -6.53 17.74
C GLY A 22 -17.28 -5.29 16.85
N GLU A 23 -17.40 -5.40 15.52
CA GLU A 23 -17.38 -4.22 14.62
C GLU A 23 -18.73 -3.49 14.66
N SER A 24 -18.69 -2.15 14.62
CA SER A 24 -19.87 -1.34 14.33
C SER A 24 -20.10 -1.22 12.82
N THR A 25 -21.29 -0.81 12.39
CA THR A 25 -21.55 -0.49 10.97
C THR A 25 -20.59 0.58 10.44
N SER A 26 -20.26 1.57 11.26
CA SER A 26 -19.31 2.62 10.87
C SER A 26 -17.89 2.08 10.65
N ASP A 27 -17.48 1.03 11.37
CA ASP A 27 -16.16 0.39 11.16
C ASP A 27 -16.11 -0.35 9.83
N VAL A 28 -17.18 -1.07 9.49
CA VAL A 28 -17.33 -1.73 8.19
C VAL A 28 -17.29 -0.71 7.06
N LEU A 29 -18.03 0.40 7.18
CA LEU A 29 -18.03 1.48 6.19
C LEU A 29 -16.65 2.12 6.06
N ARG A 30 -15.95 2.39 7.16
CA ARG A 30 -14.59 2.94 7.15
C ARG A 30 -13.62 1.99 6.44
N ARG A 31 -13.72 0.69 6.69
CA ARG A 31 -12.92 -0.33 5.99
C ARG A 31 -13.26 -0.38 4.50
N GLY A 32 -14.53 -0.29 4.13
CA GLY A 32 -14.96 -0.17 2.73
C GLY A 32 -14.35 1.05 2.03
N LEU A 33 -14.34 2.22 2.69
CA LEU A 33 -13.70 3.43 2.14
C LEU A 33 -12.19 3.24 1.92
N ARG A 34 -11.48 2.60 2.85
CA ARG A 34 -10.05 2.27 2.69
C ARG A 34 -9.81 1.28 1.54
N SER A 35 -10.73 0.36 1.30
CA SER A 35 -10.65 -0.51 0.13
C SER A 35 -10.82 0.27 -1.18
N LEU A 36 -11.72 1.25 -1.24
CA LEU A 36 -11.88 2.12 -2.42
C LEU A 36 -10.63 2.96 -2.69
N GLU A 37 -10.03 3.53 -1.65
CA GLU A 37 -8.74 4.25 -1.73
C GLU A 37 -7.64 3.35 -2.31
N ARG A 38 -7.56 2.10 -1.84
CA ARG A 38 -6.59 1.13 -2.36
C ARG A 38 -6.83 0.77 -3.83
N LEU A 39 -8.08 0.63 -4.26
CA LEU A 39 -8.40 0.34 -5.67
C LEU A 39 -7.96 1.48 -6.59
N ALA A 40 -8.20 2.73 -6.18
CA ALA A 40 -7.75 3.90 -6.93
C ALA A 40 -6.22 3.95 -7.03
N TRP A 41 -5.52 3.69 -5.93
CA TRP A 41 -4.06 3.61 -5.94
C TRP A 41 -3.53 2.49 -6.85
N GLU A 42 -4.16 1.31 -6.85
CA GLU A 42 -3.74 0.21 -7.73
C GLU A 42 -3.97 0.52 -9.22
N GLU A 43 -5.00 1.30 -9.55
CA GLU A 43 -5.24 1.76 -10.92
C GLU A 43 -4.16 2.75 -11.37
N GLU A 44 -3.87 3.75 -10.53
CA GLU A 44 -2.81 4.73 -10.76
C GLU A 44 -1.44 4.05 -10.87
N ALA A 45 -1.13 3.12 -9.97
CA ALA A 45 0.12 2.38 -10.01
C ALA A 45 0.29 1.59 -11.32
N ARG A 46 -0.79 0.97 -11.83
CA ARG A 46 -0.74 0.27 -13.13
C ARG A 46 -0.54 1.24 -14.29
N ALA A 47 -1.19 2.40 -14.26
CA ALA A 47 -1.01 3.43 -15.26
C ALA A 47 0.43 3.97 -15.27
N ASP A 48 1.01 4.20 -14.09
CA ASP A 48 2.39 4.63 -13.94
C ASP A 48 3.38 3.57 -14.41
N MET A 49 3.17 2.30 -14.04
CA MET A 49 3.99 1.20 -14.56
C MET A 49 3.96 1.16 -16.10
N ALA A 50 2.79 1.34 -16.72
CA ALA A 50 2.68 1.36 -18.17
C ALA A 50 3.37 2.59 -18.78
N ARG A 51 3.28 3.76 -18.14
CA ARG A 51 3.92 5.01 -18.56
C ARG A 51 5.45 4.94 -18.47
N LEU A 52 5.97 4.33 -17.42
CA LEU A 52 7.40 4.20 -17.13
C LEU A 52 8.02 2.91 -17.70
N ALA A 53 7.24 2.08 -18.41
CA ALA A 53 7.70 0.77 -18.90
C ALA A 53 8.93 0.84 -19.83
N LEU A 54 9.18 1.99 -20.44
CA LEU A 54 10.30 2.22 -21.36
C LEU A 54 11.28 3.27 -20.83
N GLU A 55 11.16 3.62 -19.54
CA GLU A 55 12.13 4.49 -18.89
C GLU A 55 13.48 3.78 -18.81
N ASP A 56 14.51 4.43 -19.36
CA ASP A 56 15.88 3.95 -19.30
C ASP A 56 16.58 4.56 -18.09
N LEU A 57 16.66 3.78 -17.02
CA LEU A 57 17.33 4.17 -15.78
C LEU A 57 18.84 3.89 -15.80
N SER A 58 19.40 3.37 -16.91
CA SER A 58 20.81 2.94 -16.95
C SER A 58 21.82 4.09 -16.79
N GLY A 59 21.39 5.33 -17.03
CA GLY A 59 22.21 6.53 -16.83
C GLY A 59 22.00 7.22 -15.48
N GLU A 60 21.05 6.77 -14.67
CA GLU A 60 20.76 7.38 -13.38
C GLU A 60 21.67 6.77 -12.29
N PRO A 61 22.24 7.59 -11.39
CA PRO A 61 23.03 7.07 -10.28
C PRO A 61 22.12 6.32 -9.31
N ASP A 62 22.56 5.14 -8.86
CA ASP A 62 21.83 4.38 -7.85
C ASP A 62 21.65 5.22 -6.57
N GLU A 63 20.42 5.28 -6.06
CA GLU A 63 20.11 5.98 -4.82
C GLU A 63 20.56 5.21 -3.57
N TRP A 64 21.00 3.96 -3.74
CA TRP A 64 21.43 3.06 -2.67
C TRP A 64 22.56 2.14 -3.13
N GLU A 65 23.49 1.84 -2.23
CA GLU A 65 24.67 1.00 -2.45
C GLU A 65 24.76 -0.08 -1.37
N TYR A 66 25.55 -1.13 -1.60
CA TYR A 66 25.89 -2.10 -0.55
C TYR A 66 27.19 -1.70 0.16
N ASP A 67 27.20 -1.76 1.48
CA ASP A 67 28.42 -1.56 2.27
C ASP A 67 29.32 -2.82 2.30
N GLU A 68 30.46 -2.74 2.98
CA GLU A 68 31.42 -3.84 3.10
C GLU A 68 30.85 -5.09 3.81
N HIS A 69 29.76 -4.93 4.56
CA HIS A 69 29.06 -6.00 5.28
C HIS A 69 27.88 -6.57 4.48
N GLY A 70 27.58 -5.99 3.32
CA GLY A 70 26.43 -6.33 2.48
C GLY A 70 25.12 -5.68 2.93
N ASP A 71 25.17 -4.69 3.82
CA ASP A 71 24.02 -3.90 4.24
C ASP A 71 23.72 -2.78 3.23
N VAL A 72 22.46 -2.34 3.15
CA VAL A 72 22.04 -1.31 2.19
C VAL A 72 22.32 0.07 2.77
N ARG A 73 23.16 0.87 2.12
CA ARG A 73 23.46 2.27 2.44
C ARG A 73 22.74 3.20 1.47
N VAL A 74 22.01 4.19 1.99
CA VAL A 74 21.36 5.21 1.14
C VAL A 74 22.37 6.31 0.79
N VAL A 75 22.61 6.52 -0.51
CA VAL A 75 23.63 7.44 -1.02
C VAL A 75 23.31 8.88 -0.57
N GLY A 76 24.34 9.61 -0.13
CA GLY A 76 24.18 10.98 0.37
C GLY A 76 23.59 11.08 1.79
N THR A 77 23.44 9.97 2.51
CA THR A 77 22.97 9.94 3.89
C THR A 77 23.85 9.04 4.78
N ASP A 78 23.69 9.17 6.09
CA ASP A 78 24.27 8.25 7.08
C ASP A 78 23.34 7.08 7.42
N ILE A 79 22.29 6.84 6.61
CA ILE A 79 21.30 5.78 6.85
C ILE A 79 21.84 4.46 6.28
N VAL A 80 21.95 3.46 7.15
CA VAL A 80 22.27 2.07 6.80
C VAL A 80 21.14 1.16 7.26
N VAL A 81 20.64 0.35 6.33
CA VAL A 81 19.58 -0.64 6.55
C VAL A 81 20.20 -2.03 6.52
N PRO A 82 20.15 -2.79 7.63
CA PRO A 82 20.68 -4.13 7.67
C PRO A 82 20.01 -5.02 6.63
N ALA A 83 20.81 -5.68 5.79
CA ALA A 83 20.28 -6.64 4.85
C ALA A 83 19.62 -7.80 5.60
N ARG A 84 18.42 -8.19 5.18
CA ARG A 84 17.70 -9.29 5.81
C ARG A 84 18.44 -10.59 5.49
N LYS A 85 19.28 -11.06 6.42
CA LYS A 85 19.93 -12.38 6.29
C LYS A 85 18.83 -13.41 6.17
N ASP A 86 18.82 -14.17 5.07
CA ASP A 86 17.86 -15.23 4.86
C ASP A 86 17.78 -16.09 6.13
N ARG A 87 16.58 -16.15 6.71
CA ARG A 87 16.32 -17.05 7.84
C ARG A 87 16.49 -18.44 7.26
N GLU A 88 17.56 -19.13 7.63
CA GLU A 88 17.80 -20.54 7.30
C GLU A 88 16.48 -21.31 7.47
N ARG A 89 15.99 -21.89 6.36
CA ARG A 89 14.79 -22.73 6.34
C ARG A 89 15.10 -24.12 6.87
#